data_AF-A0A399J155-F1
#
_entry.id   AF-A0A399J155-F1
#
_cell.length_a   1.000
_cell.length_b   1.000
_cell.length_c   1.000
_cell.angle_alpha   90.00
_cell.angle_beta   90.00
_cell.angle_gamma   90.00
#
_symmetry.space_group_name_H-M   'P 1'
#
loop_
_entity.id
_entity.type
_entity.pdbx_description
1 polymer ?
#
loop_
_entity_poly.entity_id
_entity_poly.type
_entity_poly.pdbx_seq_one_letter_code
_entity_poly.pdbx_strand_id
1 'polypeptide(L)'
;MTLTAALVRGENEATFLAGLLSSMPQYVALPSDENGFETPRVVGLARTPAVYQPGGEAFICYVHLREDEVPAWETLEGVRVLGRAPYTGLDTVDAVYADVQSRPDDWQAYTEVAARPAYQSSGEDGSSLTVQATLMRPGIA
;
A
#
# COMPACT_ATOMS: atom_id res chain seq x y z
N MET A 1 -15.33 14.64 -12.35
CA MET A 1 -14.56 13.39 -12.20
C MET A 1 -14.36 13.19 -10.72
N THR A 2 -14.94 12.13 -10.15
CA THR A 2 -14.80 11.81 -8.72
C THR A 2 -13.57 10.93 -8.54
N LEU A 3 -12.69 11.29 -7.61
CA LEU A 3 -11.58 10.44 -7.21
C LEU A 3 -12.03 9.59 -6.02
N THR A 4 -11.58 8.35 -5.99
CA THR A 4 -11.76 7.38 -4.91
C THR A 4 -10.41 7.12 -4.29
N ALA A 5 -10.29 7.41 -3.00
CA ALA A 5 -9.17 6.93 -2.22
C ALA A 5 -9.40 5.47 -1.84
N ALA A 6 -8.35 4.65 -1.92
CA ALA A 6 -8.41 3.27 -1.49
C ALA A 6 -7.16 2.85 -0.72
N LEU A 7 -7.35 2.00 0.28
CA LEU A 7 -6.28 1.24 0.90
C LEU A 7 -6.24 -0.14 0.24
N VAL A 8 -5.09 -0.49 -0.31
CA VAL A 8 -4.90 -1.73 -1.06
C VAL A 8 -3.87 -2.60 -0.37
N ARG A 9 -4.14 -3.90 -0.28
CA ARG A 9 -3.19 -4.94 0.12
C ARG A 9 -2.78 -5.73 -1.12
N GLY A 10 -1.48 -5.91 -1.30
CA GLY A 10 -0.92 -6.88 -2.23
C GLY A 10 -0.24 -8.02 -1.49
N GLU A 11 -0.01 -9.14 -2.19
CA GLU A 11 0.93 -10.18 -1.80
C GLU A 11 2.37 -9.63 -1.90
N ASN A 12 3.18 -10.09 -2.86
CA ASN A 12 4.52 -9.53 -3.06
C ASN A 12 4.55 -8.54 -4.23
N GLU A 13 5.58 -7.70 -4.24
CA GLU A 13 5.75 -6.66 -5.27
C GLU A 13 5.93 -7.24 -6.68
N ALA A 14 6.54 -8.43 -6.82
CA ALA A 14 6.73 -9.05 -8.12
C ALA A 14 5.40 -9.51 -8.74
N THR A 15 4.53 -10.17 -7.96
CA THR A 15 3.17 -10.56 -8.39
C THR A 15 2.36 -9.32 -8.76
N PHE A 16 2.43 -8.27 -7.93
CA PHE A 16 1.73 -7.02 -8.21
C PHE A 16 2.20 -6.35 -9.51
N LEU A 17 3.52 -6.27 -9.72
CA LEU A 17 4.10 -5.74 -10.96
C LEU A 17 3.72 -6.59 -12.18
N ALA A 18 3.70 -7.92 -12.05
CA ALA A 18 3.28 -8.81 -13.12
C ALA A 18 1.80 -8.62 -13.49
N GLY A 19 0.92 -8.49 -12.48
CA GLY A 19 -0.50 -8.20 -12.68
C GLY A 19 -0.72 -6.83 -13.34
N LEU A 20 -0.02 -5.79 -12.85
CA LEU A 20 -0.05 -4.47 -13.47
C LEU A 20 0.43 -4.51 -14.93
N LEU A 21 1.54 -5.20 -15.21
CA LEU A 21 2.07 -5.30 -16.57
C LEU A 21 1.11 -6.03 -17.52
N SER A 22 0.35 -7.01 -17.01
CA SER A 22 -0.62 -7.76 -17.81
C SER A 22 -1.91 -6.97 -18.08
N SER A 23 -2.47 -6.32 -17.05
CA SER A 23 -3.81 -5.72 -17.13
C SER A 23 -3.78 -4.22 -17.39
N MET A 24 -2.75 -3.52 -16.91
CA MET A 24 -2.61 -2.06 -16.99
C MET A 24 -1.15 -1.65 -17.29
N PRO A 25 -0.56 -2.11 -18.41
CA PRO A 25 0.85 -1.88 -18.73
C PRO A 25 1.22 -0.40 -18.79
N GLN A 26 0.26 0.51 -19.03
CA GLN A 26 0.48 1.96 -19.00
C GLN A 26 0.96 2.49 -17.64
N TYR A 27 0.80 1.71 -16.56
CA TYR A 27 1.23 2.07 -15.22
C TYR A 27 2.55 1.42 -14.80
N VAL A 28 3.22 0.72 -15.71
CA VAL A 28 4.53 0.12 -15.48
C VAL A 28 5.54 0.75 -16.41
N ALA A 29 6.54 1.43 -15.85
CA ALA A 29 7.73 1.78 -16.60
C ALA A 29 8.69 0.59 -16.53
N LEU A 30 9.08 0.11 -17.71
CA LEU A 30 10.28 -0.67 -17.90
C LEU A 30 11.34 0.33 -18.38
N PRO A 31 12.16 0.89 -17.47
CA PRO A 31 13.23 1.76 -17.93
C PRO A 31 14.16 0.96 -18.85
N SER A 32 14.86 1.68 -19.71
CA SER A 32 15.83 1.13 -20.64
C SER A 32 17.17 1.75 -20.31
N ASP A 33 17.90 1.17 -19.36
CA ASP A 33 19.31 1.49 -19.17
C ASP A 33 20.22 0.56 -20.00
N GLU A 34 21.44 1.03 -20.26
CA GLU A 34 22.46 0.35 -21.07
C GLU A 34 23.05 -0.90 -20.39
N ASN A 35 22.67 -1.21 -19.15
CA ASN A 35 23.22 -2.30 -18.34
C ASN A 35 22.28 -3.52 -18.20
N GLY A 36 21.07 -3.44 -18.76
CA GLY A 36 20.27 -4.63 -19.09
C GLY A 36 19.60 -5.35 -17.92
N PHE A 37 19.58 -4.76 -16.72
CA PHE A 37 18.79 -5.28 -15.60
C PHE A 37 18.08 -4.14 -14.88
N GLU A 38 16.80 -3.98 -15.14
CA GLU A 38 15.96 -3.03 -14.40
C GLU A 38 14.68 -3.69 -13.90
N THR A 39 14.45 -3.56 -12.59
CA THR A 39 13.21 -3.97 -11.94
C THR A 39 12.08 -3.06 -12.41
N PRO A 40 10.94 -3.60 -12.89
CA PRO A 40 9.78 -2.82 -13.29
C PRO A 40 9.34 -1.85 -12.19
N ARG A 41 8.97 -0.62 -12.55
CA ARG A 41 8.52 0.39 -11.57
C ARG A 41 7.12 0.85 -11.89
N VAL A 42 6.32 1.02 -10.85
CA VAL A 42 4.97 1.61 -10.97
C VAL A 42 5.09 3.11 -11.25
N VAL A 43 4.47 3.58 -12.33
CA VAL A 43 4.44 5.00 -12.76
C VAL A 43 3.00 5.43 -13.05
N GLY A 44 2.74 6.74 -13.04
CA GLY A 44 1.43 7.30 -13.40
C GLY A 44 0.29 7.00 -12.41
N LEU A 45 0.51 6.13 -11.42
CA LEU A 45 -0.39 5.86 -10.31
C LEU A 45 0.00 6.71 -9.09
N ALA A 46 -0.88 7.63 -8.70
CA ALA A 46 -0.73 8.39 -7.47
C ALA A 46 -0.91 7.44 -6.27
N ARG A 47 0.21 7.01 -5.68
CA ARG A 47 0.26 6.14 -4.50
C ARG A 47 1.24 6.64 -3.45
N THR A 48 0.98 6.32 -2.20
CA THR A 48 2.00 6.42 -1.16
C THR A 48 3.07 5.35 -1.37
N PRO A 49 4.27 5.52 -0.78
CA PRO A 49 5.18 4.40 -0.59
C PRO A 49 4.45 3.21 0.04
N ALA A 50 4.78 2.00 -0.42
CA ALA A 50 4.22 0.78 0.14
C ALA A 50 4.81 0.50 1.53
N VAL A 51 3.96 0.06 2.45
CA VAL A 51 4.37 -0.50 3.73
C VAL A 51 4.39 -2.01 3.57
N TYR A 52 5.55 -2.62 3.74
CA TYR A 52 5.72 -4.06 3.61
C TYR A 52 5.56 -4.75 4.95
N GLN A 53 5.01 -5.97 4.93
CA GLN A 53 5.04 -6.88 6.06
C GLN A 53 6.51 -7.21 6.41
N PRO A 54 6.86 -7.39 7.69
CA PRO A 54 8.14 -8.00 8.05
C PRO A 54 8.28 -9.36 7.36
N GLY A 55 9.31 -9.52 6.51
CA GLY A 55 9.49 -10.72 5.67
C GLY A 55 9.08 -10.55 4.19
N GLY A 56 8.36 -9.47 3.84
CA GLY A 56 8.14 -9.07 2.44
C GLY A 56 7.04 -9.83 1.67
N GLU A 57 6.24 -10.66 2.36
CA GLU A 57 5.21 -11.51 1.74
C GLU A 57 3.91 -10.76 1.39
N ALA A 58 3.68 -9.60 2.03
CA ALA A 58 2.54 -8.74 1.83
C ALA A 58 2.96 -7.27 1.82
N PHE A 59 2.21 -6.41 1.13
CA PHE A 59 2.34 -4.96 1.27
C PHE A 59 0.98 -4.28 1.33
N ILE A 60 0.95 -3.08 1.89
CA ILE A 60 -0.18 -2.17 1.79
C ILE A 60 0.25 -0.83 1.22
N CYS A 61 -0.60 -0.22 0.40
CA CYS A 61 -0.40 1.14 -0.08
C CYS A 61 -1.73 1.88 -0.14
N TYR A 62 -1.65 3.20 0.01
CA TYR A 62 -2.78 4.08 -0.20
C TYR A 62 -2.71 4.64 -1.62
N VAL A 63 -3.82 4.60 -2.35
CA VAL A 63 -3.90 4.97 -3.76
C VAL A 63 -5.07 5.93 -4.01
N HIS A 64 -4.90 6.83 -4.97
CA HIS A 64 -5.98 7.61 -5.55
C HIS A 64 -6.35 7.03 -6.90
N LEU A 65 -7.57 6.51 -6.99
CA LEU A 65 -8.13 5.91 -8.18
C LEU A 65 -9.21 6.83 -8.74
N ARG A 66 -9.38 6.85 -10.05
CA ARG A 66 -10.64 7.28 -10.63
C ARG A 66 -11.68 6.20 -10.37
N GLU A 67 -12.95 6.60 -10.32
CA GLU A 67 -14.05 5.67 -10.06
C GLU A 67 -14.10 4.50 -11.06
N ASP A 68 -13.74 4.74 -12.32
CA ASP A 68 -13.66 3.74 -13.39
C ASP A 68 -12.41 2.83 -13.30
N GLU A 69 -11.41 3.19 -12.50
CA GLU A 69 -10.20 2.39 -12.27
C GLU A 69 -10.37 1.39 -11.11
N VAL A 70 -11.31 1.63 -10.19
CA VAL A 70 -11.56 0.74 -9.04
C VAL A 70 -11.86 -0.70 -9.46
N PRO A 71 -12.76 -0.96 -10.43
CA PRO A 71 -13.03 -2.34 -10.88
C PRO A 71 -11.78 -3.02 -11.47
N ALA A 72 -10.92 -2.27 -12.17
CA ALA A 72 -9.69 -2.83 -12.72
C ALA A 72 -8.73 -3.29 -11.61
N TRP A 73 -8.64 -2.54 -10.51
CA TRP A 73 -7.85 -2.92 -9.35
C TRP A 73 -8.40 -4.16 -8.62
N GLU A 74 -9.72 -4.30 -8.55
CA GLU A 74 -10.37 -5.47 -7.96
C GLU A 74 -10.15 -6.75 -8.79
N THR A 75 -9.81 -6.61 -10.09
CA THR A 75 -9.46 -7.74 -10.96
C THR A 75 -7.99 -8.12 -10.97
N LEU A 76 -7.11 -7.33 -10.33
CA LEU A 76 -5.70 -7.66 -10.26
C LEU A 76 -5.46 -8.85 -9.32
N GLU A 77 -4.79 -9.89 -9.84
CA GLU A 77 -4.40 -11.04 -9.05
C GLU A 77 -3.46 -10.64 -7.91
N GLY A 78 -3.69 -11.22 -6.72
CA GLY A 78 -2.90 -10.92 -5.52
C GLY A 78 -3.17 -9.54 -4.92
N VAL A 79 -4.17 -8.80 -5.41
CA VAL A 79 -4.56 -7.47 -4.92
C VAL A 79 -5.94 -7.50 -4.28
N ARG A 80 -6.08 -6.87 -3.13
CA ARG A 80 -7.36 -6.69 -2.42
C ARG A 80 -7.53 -5.24 -2.01
N VAL A 81 -8.67 -4.65 -2.36
CA VAL A 81 -9.09 -3.35 -1.82
C VAL A 81 -9.63 -3.57 -0.41
N LEU A 82 -8.90 -3.08 0.60
CA LEU A 82 -9.29 -3.20 2.01
C LEU A 82 -10.30 -2.13 2.43
N GLY A 83 -10.23 -0.94 1.84
CA GLY A 83 -10.99 0.23 2.24
C GLY A 83 -11.14 1.22 1.09
N ARG A 84 -12.26 1.93 1.00
CA ARG A 84 -12.41 3.02 0.03
C ARG A 84 -13.33 4.14 0.50
N ALA A 85 -13.04 5.36 0.06
CA ALA A 85 -13.88 6.53 0.28
C ALA A 85 -13.76 7.51 -0.89
N PRO A 86 -14.81 8.29 -1.20
CA PRO A 86 -14.68 9.43 -2.10
C PRO A 86 -13.61 10.41 -1.58
N TYR A 87 -12.73 10.87 -2.45
CA TYR A 87 -11.71 11.84 -2.09
C TYR A 87 -12.32 13.22 -1.93
N THR A 88 -12.30 13.73 -0.70
CA THR A 88 -12.85 15.04 -0.32
C THR A 88 -11.81 15.98 0.31
N GLY A 89 -10.54 15.56 0.41
CA GLY A 89 -9.45 16.30 1.03
C GLY A 89 -8.70 15.48 2.08
N LEU A 90 -8.01 16.16 3.01
CA LEU A 90 -7.12 15.53 4.00
C LEU A 90 -7.83 14.49 4.90
N ASP A 91 -9.09 14.72 5.23
CA ASP A 91 -9.89 13.82 6.09
C ASP A 91 -10.28 12.50 5.38
N THR A 92 -10.03 12.38 4.07
CA THR A 92 -10.35 11.17 3.31
C THR A 92 -9.61 9.95 3.86
N VAL A 93 -8.38 10.14 4.33
CA VAL A 93 -7.58 9.05 4.89
C VAL A 93 -8.29 8.43 6.09
N ASP A 94 -8.83 9.24 7.00
CA ASP A 94 -9.56 8.76 8.17
C ASP A 94 -10.86 8.04 7.77
N ALA A 95 -11.56 8.53 6.75
CA ALA A 95 -12.75 7.86 6.22
C ALA A 95 -12.42 6.48 5.63
N VAL A 96 -11.32 6.35 4.90
CA VAL A 96 -10.84 5.05 4.39
C VAL A 96 -10.53 4.09 5.54
N TYR A 97 -9.80 4.55 6.57
CA TYR A 97 -9.48 3.69 7.71
C TYR A 97 -10.69 3.33 8.57
N ALA A 98 -11.67 4.23 8.69
CA ALA A 98 -12.93 3.93 9.36
C ALA A 98 -13.69 2.82 8.62
N ASP A 99 -13.74 2.88 7.28
CA ASP A 99 -14.32 1.82 6.44
C ASP A 99 -13.60 0.47 6.64
N VAL A 100 -12.26 0.45 6.61
CA VAL A 100 -11.47 -0.78 6.89
C VAL A 100 -11.77 -1.33 8.28
N GLN A 101 -11.79 -0.48 9.32
CA GLN A 101 -12.03 -0.89 10.70
C GLN A 101 -13.45 -1.43 10.93
N SER A 102 -14.42 -0.95 10.15
CA SER A 102 -15.80 -1.44 10.21
C SER A 102 -15.96 -2.88 9.70
N ARG A 103 -14.95 -3.41 8.98
CA ARG A 103 -14.95 -4.74 8.38
C ARG A 103 -13.87 -5.61 9.03
N PRO A 104 -14.23 -6.53 9.96
CA PRO A 104 -13.26 -7.27 10.77
C PRO A 104 -12.18 -8.00 9.97
N ASP A 105 -12.56 -8.63 8.84
CA ASP A 105 -11.62 -9.36 7.99
C ASP A 105 -10.62 -8.43 7.29
N ASP A 106 -11.06 -7.25 6.84
CA ASP A 106 -10.19 -6.26 6.21
C ASP A 106 -9.28 -5.59 7.24
N TRP A 107 -9.81 -5.34 8.44
CA TRP A 107 -9.02 -4.85 9.57
C TRP A 107 -7.92 -5.85 9.95
N GLN A 108 -8.25 -7.14 10.05
CA GLN A 108 -7.26 -8.19 10.31
C GLN A 108 -6.19 -8.19 9.21
N ALA A 109 -6.58 -8.25 7.94
CA ALA A 109 -5.66 -8.26 6.80
C ALA A 109 -4.74 -7.03 6.75
N TYR A 110 -5.24 -5.86 7.16
CA TYR A 110 -4.44 -4.65 7.34
C TYR A 110 -3.43 -4.81 8.49
N THR A 111 -3.87 -5.25 9.67
CA THR A 111 -3.00 -5.35 10.85
C THR A 111 -1.87 -6.35 10.69
N GLU A 112 -2.07 -7.43 9.93
CA GLU A 112 -1.03 -8.41 9.61
C GLU A 112 0.19 -7.78 8.90
N VAL A 113 -0.05 -6.73 8.10
CA VAL A 113 1.01 -6.04 7.34
C VAL A 113 1.52 -4.82 8.11
N ALA A 114 0.60 -4.05 8.71
CA ALA A 114 0.89 -2.76 9.33
C ALA A 114 1.51 -2.87 10.72
N ALA A 115 1.36 -4.01 11.41
CA ALA A 115 1.88 -4.18 12.76
C ALA A 115 3.40 -4.15 12.81
N ARG A 116 3.92 -3.39 13.77
CA ARG A 116 5.32 -3.37 14.17
C ARG A 116 5.39 -3.73 15.64
N PRO A 117 6.03 -4.85 16.01
CA PRO A 117 6.18 -5.22 17.40
C PRO A 117 7.06 -4.20 18.13
N ALA A 118 6.90 -4.13 19.45
CA ALA A 118 7.81 -3.36 20.29
C ALA A 118 9.22 -3.93 20.20
N TYR A 119 10.23 -3.06 20.23
CA TYR A 119 11.63 -3.46 20.24
C TYR A 119 12.47 -2.49 21.08
N GLN A 120 13.63 -2.96 21.54
CA GLN A 120 14.61 -2.10 22.20
C GLN A 120 15.60 -1.57 21.17
N SER A 121 15.83 -0.26 21.21
CA SER A 121 16.86 0.41 20.44
C SER A 121 17.92 0.95 21.39
N SER A 122 19.18 0.84 21.01
CA SER A 122 20.28 1.45 21.76
C SER A 122 20.50 2.87 21.28
N GLY A 123 20.45 3.84 22.19
CA GLY A 123 20.88 5.21 21.94
C GLY A 123 22.40 5.28 21.73
N GLU A 124 22.85 6.34 21.06
CA GLU A 124 24.29 6.58 20.82
C GLU A 124 25.11 6.76 22.11
N ASP A 125 24.45 7.09 23.22
CA ASP A 125 25.02 7.23 24.56
C ASP A 125 25.03 5.91 25.37
N GLY A 126 24.61 4.79 24.77
CA GLY A 126 24.51 3.50 25.43
C GLY A 126 23.23 3.32 26.28
N SER A 127 22.31 4.28 26.26
CA SER A 127 20.99 4.12 26.86
C SER A 127 20.12 3.14 26.05
N SER A 128 19.19 2.44 26.70
CA SER A 128 18.20 1.60 26.02
C SER A 128 16.87 2.34 25.95
N LEU A 129 16.34 2.48 24.73
CA LEU A 129 15.06 3.11 24.45
C LEU A 129 14.07 2.03 24.01
N THR A 130 12.95 1.91 24.72
CA THR A 130 11.89 0.97 24.33
C THR A 130 10.96 1.63 23.33
N VAL A 131 11.01 1.15 22.09
CA VAL A 131 10.07 1.55 21.03
C VAL A 131 8.82 0.71 21.17
N GLN A 132 7.67 1.37 21.37
CA GLN A 132 6.39 0.69 21.56
C GLN A 132 5.88 0.10 20.24
N ALA A 133 5.01 -0.91 20.36
CA ALA A 133 4.33 -1.47 19.19
C ALA A 133 3.48 -0.39 18.50
N THR A 134 3.46 -0.41 17.17
CA THR A 134 2.73 0.58 16.37
C THR A 134 2.06 -0.06 15.16
N LEU A 135 1.05 0.63 14.62
CA LEU A 135 0.42 0.30 13.35
C LEU A 135 0.79 1.36 12.33
N MET A 136 1.46 0.95 11.25
CA MET A 136 1.82 1.82 10.15
C MET A 136 0.58 2.20 9.34
N ARG A 137 0.21 3.48 9.33
CA ARG A 137 -0.91 4.03 8.54
C ARG A 137 -0.40 4.80 7.33
N PRO A 138 -0.20 4.18 6.15
CA PRO A 138 0.05 4.94 4.93
C PRO A 138 -1.12 5.87 4.62
N GLY A 139 -0.80 7.10 4.24
CA GLY A 139 -1.76 8.12 3.84
C GLY A 139 -1.04 9.26 3.13
N ILE A 140 -1.78 10.07 2.38
CA ILE A 140 -1.26 11.30 1.80
C ILE A 140 -1.56 12.42 2.80
N ALA A 141 -0.52 13.14 3.21
CA ALA A 141 -0.62 14.34 4.06
C ALA A 141 -0.89 15.60 3.24
#